data_AF-A0A0A0L3C5-F1
#
_entry.id   AF-A0A0A0L3C5-F1
#
_cell.length_a   1.000
_cell.length_b   1.000
_cell.length_c   1.000
_cell.angle_alpha   90.00
_cell.angle_beta   90.00
_cell.angle_gamma   90.00
#
_symmetry.space_group_name_H-M   'P 1'
#
loop_
_entity.id
_entity.type
_entity.pdbx_description
1 polymer ?
#
loop_
_entity_poly.entity_id
_entity_poly.type
_entity_poly.pdbx_seq_one_letter_code
_entity_poly.pdbx_strand_id
1 'polypeptide(L)' 'MCAEIIEQFQKCHIDHPVGKFFGECTDLKIKLDRCFRQEKALKRKANFEQSKKMKERLDALRKENAL' A
#
# COMPACT_ATOMS: atom_id res chain seq x y z
N MET A 1 -6.53 -4.60 4.33
CA MET A 1 -5.75 -5.84 4.09
C MET A 1 -4.46 -5.74 4.89
N CYS A 2 -3.84 -6.85 5.27
CA CYS A 2 -2.64 -6.95 6.13
C CYS A 2 -2.85 -6.80 7.65
N ALA A 3 -4.06 -6.59 8.16
CA ALA A 3 -4.33 -6.35 9.59
C ALA A 3 -3.80 -7.48 10.50
N GLU A 4 -4.08 -8.73 10.16
CA GLU A 4 -3.62 -9.90 10.94
C GLU A 4 -2.08 -9.98 11.03
N ILE A 5 -1.37 -9.65 9.95
CA ILE A 5 0.11 -9.67 9.93
C ILE A 5 0.67 -8.51 10.75
N ILE A 6 0.00 -7.35 10.74
CA ILE A 6 0.35 -6.20 11.58
C ILE A 6 0.19 -6.57 13.05
N GLU A 7 -0.92 -7.18 13.44
CA GLU A 7 -1.17 -7.61 14.81
C GLU A 7 -0.12 -8.61 15.29
N GLN A 8 0.22 -9.62 14.46
CA GLN A 8 1.27 -10.58 14.78
C GLN A 8 2.65 -9.90 14.91
N PHE A 9 2.97 -8.97 14.02
CA PHE A 9 4.23 -8.23 14.06
C PHE A 9 4.33 -7.35 15.32
N GLN A 10 3.24 -6.66 15.67
CA GLN A 10 3.16 -5.86 16.89
C GLN A 10 3.27 -6.72 18.14
N LYS A 11 2.59 -7.88 18.17
CA LYS A 11 2.70 -8.84 19.27
C LYS A 11 4.14 -9.31 19.43
N CYS A 12 4.85 -9.65 18.34
CA CYS A 12 6.26 -10.01 18.40
C CYS A 12 7.13 -8.89 18.99
N HIS A 13 6.89 -7.63 18.64
CA HIS A 13 7.62 -6.50 19.23
C HIS A 13 7.33 -6.26 20.72
N ILE A 14 6.13 -6.62 21.19
CA ILE A 14 5.73 -6.54 22.61
C ILE A 14 6.39 -7.68 23.39
N ASP A 15 6.32 -8.90 22.87
CA ASP A 15 6.87 -10.11 23.50
C ASP A 15 8.41 -10.08 23.51
N HIS A 16 9.02 -9.41 22.53
CA HIS A 16 10.47 -9.32 22.34
C HIS A 16 10.99 -7.87 22.28
N PRO A 17 10.97 -7.11 23.40
CA PRO A 17 11.33 -5.69 23.41
C PRO A 17 12.77 -5.42 22.98
N VAL A 18 13.70 -6.33 23.33
CA VAL A 18 15.13 -6.25 22.98
C VAL A 18 15.38 -7.01 21.67
N GLY A 19 14.80 -8.20 21.52
CA GLY A 19 15.00 -9.07 20.37
C GLY A 19 14.46 -8.53 19.05
N LYS A 20 13.54 -7.56 19.08
CA LYS A 20 13.14 -6.79 17.87
C LYS A 20 14.32 -6.12 17.16
N PHE A 21 15.36 -5.72 17.90
CA PHE A 21 16.57 -5.11 17.33
C PHE A 21 17.59 -6.14 16.84
N PHE A 22 17.50 -7.38 17.33
CA PHE A 22 18.36 -8.50 16.94
C PHE A 22 17.74 -9.40 15.86
N GLY A 23 16.54 -9.05 15.38
CA GLY A 23 15.91 -9.70 14.23
C GLY A 23 14.96 -10.85 14.55
N GLU A 24 14.54 -11.04 15.82
CA GLU A 24 13.58 -12.10 16.20
C GLU A 24 12.24 -12.00 15.46
N CYS A 25 11.84 -10.79 15.02
CA CYS A 25 10.59 -10.55 14.30
C CYS A 25 10.75 -10.41 12.77
N THR A 26 11.92 -10.78 12.21
CA THR A 26 12.25 -10.53 10.79
C THR A 26 11.31 -11.26 9.82
N ASP A 27 10.90 -12.50 10.12
CA ASP A 27 10.01 -13.25 9.24
C ASP A 27 8.62 -12.60 9.13
N LEU A 28 8.09 -12.09 10.24
CA LEU A 28 6.83 -11.34 10.27
C LEU A 28 6.95 -10.04 9.50
N LYS A 29 8.10 -9.34 9.62
CA LYS A 29 8.39 -8.15 8.82
C LYS A 29 8.39 -8.45 7.31
N ILE A 30 9.03 -9.53 6.87
CA ILE A 30 9.06 -9.92 5.45
C ILE A 30 7.65 -10.20 4.93
N LYS A 31 6.82 -10.90 5.70
CA LYS A 31 5.41 -11.16 5.35
C LYS A 31 4.62 -9.85 5.24
N LEU A 32 4.83 -8.93 6.19
CA LEU A 32 4.17 -7.63 6.20
C LEU A 32 4.55 -6.80 4.96
N ASP A 33 5.84 -6.73 4.65
CA ASP A 33 6.36 -6.03 3.47
C ASP A 33 5.78 -6.59 2.18
N ARG A 34 5.66 -7.92 2.06
CA ARG A 34 5.04 -8.56 0.90
C ARG A 34 3.57 -8.15 0.77
N CYS A 35 2.83 -8.13 1.88
CA CYS A 35 1.43 -7.74 1.89
C CYS A 35 1.26 -6.27 1.45
N PHE A 36 2.06 -5.36 2.01
CA PHE A 36 2.02 -3.94 1.62
C PHE A 36 2.42 -3.69 0.16
N ARG A 37 3.37 -4.46 -0.39
CA ARG A 37 3.71 -4.38 -1.81
C ARG A 37 2.52 -4.76 -2.70
N GLN A 38 1.79 -5.81 -2.35
CA GLN A 38 0.60 -6.23 -3.08
C GLN A 38 -0.50 -5.16 -3.00
N GLU A 39 -0.79 -4.66 -1.80
CA GLU A 39 -1.80 -3.62 -1.62
C GLU A 39 -1.44 -2.33 -2.37
N LYS A 40 -0.17 -1.92 -2.31
CA LYS A 40 0.33 -0.76 -3.06
C LYS A 40 0.20 -0.96 -4.57
N ALA A 41 0.44 -2.16 -5.09
CA ALA A 41 0.30 -2.46 -6.51
C ALA A 41 -1.17 -2.33 -6.97
N LEU A 42 -2.11 -2.86 -6.19
CA LEU A 42 -3.54 -2.75 -6.46
C LEU A 42 -4.01 -1.29 -6.46
N LYS A 43 -3.67 -0.54 -5.40
CA LYS A 43 -4.01 0.88 -5.27
C LYS A 43 -3.39 1.71 -6.40
N ARG A 44 -2.13 1.45 -6.77
CA ARG A 44 -1.47 2.14 -7.88
C ARG A 44 -2.20 1.93 -9.21
N LYS A 45 -2.67 0.71 -9.48
CA LYS A 45 -3.43 0.41 -10.70
C LYS A 45 -4.76 1.16 -10.72
N ALA A 46 -5.52 1.11 -9.62
CA ALA A 46 -6.79 1.81 -9.50
C ALA A 46 -6.62 3.34 -9.65
N ASN A 47 -5.62 3.92 -8.98
CA ASN A 47 -5.32 5.35 -9.06
C ASN A 47 -4.91 5.76 -10.48
N PHE A 48 -4.15 4.91 -11.18
CA PHE A 48 -3.77 5.17 -12.57
C PHE A 48 -5.00 5.20 -13.49
N GLU A 49 -5.91 4.24 -13.35
CA GLU A 49 -7.15 4.20 -14.14
C GLU A 49 -8.06 5.41 -13.85
N GLN A 50 -8.19 5.81 -12.58
CA GLN A 50 -8.94 7.00 -12.19
C GLN A 50 -8.31 8.27 -12.75
N SER A 51 -6.99 8.42 -12.64
CA SER A 51 -6.25 9.56 -13.19
C SER A 51 -6.42 9.66 -14.71
N LYS A 52 -6.35 8.52 -15.43
CA LYS A 52 -6.57 8.46 -16.87
C LYS A 52 -7.98 8.97 -17.24
N LYS A 53 -9.03 8.46 -16.58
CA LYS A 53 -10.41 8.91 -16.81
C LYS A 53 -10.60 10.40 -16.53
N MET A 54 -9.98 10.90 -15.45
CA MET A 54 -10.04 12.32 -15.12
C MET A 54 -9.37 13.18 -16.18
N LYS A 55 -8.20 12.76 -16.67
CA LYS A 55 -7.49 13.44 -17.75
C LYS A 55 -8.32 13.51 -19.03
N GLU A 56 -8.92 12.39 -19.44
CA GLU A 56 -9.79 12.33 -20.62
C GLU A 56 -10.98 13.30 -20.51
N ARG A 57 -11.62 13.37 -19.34
CA ARG A 57 -12.72 14.34 -19.07
C ARG A 57 -12.25 15.78 -19.16
N LEU A 58 -11.11 16.10 -18.55
CA LEU A 58 -10.54 17.44 -18.61
C LEU A 58 -10.19 17.86 -20.05
N ASP A 59 -9.63 16.94 -20.83
CA ASP A 59 -9.27 17.21 -22.22
C ASP A 59 -10.51 17.38 -23.11
N ALA A 60 -11.60 16.65 -22.86
CA ALA A 60 -12.88 16.86 -23.54
C ALA A 60 -13.47 18.25 -23.24
N LEU A 61 -13.56 18.63 -21.96
CA LEU A 61 -14.06 19.94 -21.53
C LEU A 61 -13.22 21.10 -22.11
N ARG A 62 -11.90 20.94 -22.19
CA ARG A 62 -11.03 21.95 -22.82
C ARG A 62 -11.32 22.13 -24.30
N LYS A 63 -11.61 21.05 -25.03
CA LYS A 63 -11.95 21.12 -26.46
C LYS A 63 -13.32 21.77 -26.68
N GLU A 64 -14.30 21.44 -25.85
CA GLU A 64 -15.63 22.06 -25.89
C GLU A 64 -15.57 23.57 -25.64
N ASN A 65 -14.77 24.03 -24.66
CA ASN A 65 -14.62 25.45 -24.33
C ASN A 65 -13.72 26.23 -25.30
N ALA A 66 -13.06 25.57 -26.26
CA ALA A 66 -12.20 26.20 -27.26
C ALA A 66 -12.91 26.41 -28.61
N LEU A 67 -14.16 25.91 -28.74
CA LEU A 67 -15.10 26.14 -29.85
C LEU A 67 -16.04 27.29 -29.50
#